data_AF-A0A291GV41-F1
#
_entry.id   AF-A0A291GV41-F1
#
_cell.length_a   1.000
_cell.length_b   1.000
_cell.length_c   1.000
_cell.angle_alpha   90.00
_cell.angle_beta   90.00
_cell.angle_gamma   90.00
#
_symmetry.space_group_name_H-M   'P 1'
#
loop_
_entity.id
_entity.type
_entity.pdbx_description
1 polymer ?
#
loop_
_entity_poly.entity_id
_entity_poly.type
_entity_poly.pdbx_seq_one_letter_code
_entity_poly.pdbx_strand_id
1 'polypeptide(L)'
;MDPVIALFAAVVVLAGVVLAAMSTYFRGGRGAGARFWVDSTPDGQRSGHRYAESAVLVVLPLLAQLLLVVGVLVGVTSIDVLRDLGVGPVIAVVVIVEVVLMVVLLTATSYRTVMPLWVYPSWLRPRRKQERDQIRSR
;
A
#
# COMPACT_ATOMS: atom_id res chain seq x y z
N MET A 1 17.75 24.60 -3.23
CA MET A 1 16.66 23.97 -2.42
C MET A 1 16.53 24.67 -1.08
N ASP A 2 15.32 25.12 -0.75
CA ASP A 2 14.96 25.66 0.57
C ASP A 2 15.08 24.57 1.66
N PRO A 3 15.76 24.83 2.81
CA PRO A 3 15.90 23.84 3.88
C PRO A 3 14.57 23.34 4.46
N VAL A 4 13.51 24.15 4.42
CA VAL A 4 12.17 23.75 4.88
C VAL A 4 11.58 22.69 3.95
N ILE A 5 11.74 22.87 2.63
CA ILE A 5 11.27 21.90 1.63
C ILE A 5 12.08 20.60 1.72
N ALA A 6 13.39 20.71 1.96
CA ALA A 6 14.26 19.55 2.17
C ALA A 6 13.83 18.73 3.39
N LEU A 7 13.55 19.39 4.52
CA LEU A 7 13.08 18.74 5.74
C LEU A 7 11.71 18.07 5.53
N PHE A 8 10.78 18.76 4.87
CA PHE A 8 9.47 18.21 4.54
C PHE A 8 9.59 16.94 3.68
N ALA A 9 10.37 16.99 2.60
CA ALA A 9 10.62 15.84 1.74
C ALA A 9 11.23 14.67 2.52
N ALA A 10 12.21 14.94 3.38
CA ALA A 10 12.86 13.91 4.19
C ALA A 10 11.88 13.24 5.17
N VAL A 11 11.04 14.00 5.86
CA VAL A 11 10.02 13.46 6.78
C VAL A 11 8.99 12.61 6.02
N VAL A 12 8.54 13.07 4.85
CA VAL A 12 7.59 12.33 4.01
C VAL A 12 8.20 11.01 3.52
N VAL A 13 9.45 11.02 3.04
CA VAL A 13 10.16 9.79 2.64
C VAL A 13 10.33 8.85 3.84
N LEU A 14 10.74 9.36 5.00
CA LEU A 14 10.93 8.55 6.20
C LEU A 14 9.62 7.87 6.63
N ALA A 15 8.51 8.62 6.62
CA ALA A 15 7.19 8.06 6.89
C ALA A 15 6.83 6.95 5.88
N GLY A 16 7.09 7.16 4.59
CA GLY A 16 6.91 6.15 3.55
C GLY A 16 7.74 4.88 3.79
N VAL A 17 9.01 5.02 4.18
CA VAL A 17 9.90 3.89 4.52
C VAL A 17 9.37 3.12 5.72
N VAL A 18 8.91 3.81 6.77
CA VAL A 18 8.32 3.16 7.96
C VAL A 18 7.07 2.36 7.57
N LEU A 19 6.18 2.93 6.76
CA LEU A 19 4.99 2.21 6.28
C LEU A 19 5.36 1.02 5.38
N ALA A 20 6.38 1.14 4.53
CA ALA A 20 6.88 0.03 3.71
C ALA A 20 7.46 -1.10 4.57
N ALA A 21 8.23 -0.76 5.62
CA ALA A 21 8.75 -1.72 6.59
C ALA A 21 7.61 -2.42 7.34
N MET A 22 6.58 -1.68 7.76
CA MET A 22 5.37 -2.28 8.35
C MET A 22 4.66 -3.20 7.35
N SER A 23 4.48 -2.79 6.10
CA SER A 23 3.83 -3.62 5.08
C SER A 23 4.57 -4.93 4.82
N THR A 24 5.91 -4.87 4.74
CA THR A 24 6.74 -6.07 4.59
C THR A 24 6.71 -6.97 5.82
N TYR A 25 6.66 -6.39 7.03
CA TYR A 25 6.47 -7.13 8.28
C TYR A 25 5.14 -7.91 8.29
N PHE A 26 4.03 -7.25 7.95
CA PHE A 26 2.72 -7.89 7.87
C PHE A 26 2.66 -8.98 6.78
N ARG A 27 3.24 -8.72 5.60
CA ARG A 27 3.34 -9.72 4.52
C ARG A 27 4.23 -10.90 4.90
N GLY A 28 5.29 -10.67 5.67
CA GLY A 28 6.21 -11.70 6.14
C GLY A 28 5.56 -12.69 7.11
N GLY A 29 4.51 -12.30 7.83
CA GLY A 29 3.79 -13.18 8.76
C GLY A 29 4.66 -13.75 9.88
N ARG A 30 5.81 -13.12 10.16
CA ARG A 30 6.77 -13.49 11.19
C ARG A 30 6.37 -12.81 12.51
N GLY A 31 5.36 -13.36 13.17
CA GLY A 31 4.93 -12.93 14.50
C GLY A 31 3.43 -13.02 14.72
N ALA A 32 3.02 -13.29 15.96
CA ALA A 32 1.61 -13.35 16.34
C ALA A 32 0.89 -12.01 16.10
N GLY A 33 1.57 -10.87 16.35
CA GLY A 33 1.02 -9.54 16.08
C GLY A 33 0.80 -9.27 14.58
N ALA A 34 1.75 -9.65 13.72
CA ALA A 34 1.60 -9.51 12.27
C ALA A 34 0.41 -10.33 11.75
N ARG A 35 0.25 -11.55 12.27
CA ARG A 35 -0.87 -12.43 11.93
C ARG A 35 -2.18 -11.95 12.53
N PHE A 36 -2.19 -11.37 13.72
CA PHE A 36 -3.42 -10.83 14.32
C PHE A 36 -4.06 -9.76 13.43
N TRP A 37 -3.29 -8.83 12.89
CA TRP A 37 -3.86 -7.77 12.03
C TRP A 37 -4.34 -8.25 10.66
N VAL A 38 -3.86 -9.42 10.21
CA VAL A 38 -4.14 -9.97 8.87
C VAL A 38 -5.11 -11.17 8.92
N ASP A 39 -5.12 -11.91 10.02
CA ASP A 39 -5.80 -13.18 10.23
C ASP A 39 -6.06 -13.44 11.74
N SER A 40 -7.00 -12.70 12.31
CA SER A 40 -7.42 -12.81 13.72
C SER A 40 -8.68 -13.66 13.94
N THR A 41 -8.85 -14.82 13.28
CA THR A 41 -9.52 -16.01 13.89
C THR A 41 -9.71 -17.22 12.95
N PRO A 42 -9.70 -18.45 13.49
CA PRO A 42 -10.17 -19.69 12.84
C PRO A 42 -11.67 -19.69 12.49
N ASP A 43 -12.49 -18.93 13.20
CA ASP A 43 -13.93 -19.17 13.31
C ASP A 43 -14.79 -18.00 12.80
N GLY A 44 -15.00 -17.92 11.49
CA GLY A 44 -16.27 -17.54 10.85
C GLY A 44 -16.98 -16.18 11.10
N GLN A 45 -16.70 -15.39 12.13
CA GLN A 45 -17.47 -14.17 12.47
C GLN A 45 -16.93 -12.93 11.74
N ARG A 46 -17.54 -12.60 10.59
CA ARG A 46 -16.96 -11.75 9.53
C ARG A 46 -17.82 -10.56 9.15
N SER A 47 -17.61 -9.41 9.79
CA SER A 47 -17.92 -8.10 9.17
C SER A 47 -16.82 -7.05 9.44
N GLY A 48 -16.35 -6.90 10.67
CA GLY A 48 -15.33 -5.89 11.03
C GLY A 48 -13.92 -6.15 10.50
N HIS A 49 -13.49 -7.43 10.44
CA HIS A 49 -12.09 -7.79 10.13
C HIS A 49 -11.74 -7.81 8.64
N ARG A 50 -12.72 -7.78 7.72
CA ARG A 50 -12.44 -7.70 6.26
C ARG A 50 -11.76 -6.38 5.89
N TYR A 51 -12.13 -5.30 6.58
CA TYR A 51 -11.55 -3.98 6.37
C TYR A 51 -10.13 -3.87 6.93
N ALA A 52 -9.81 -4.60 8.01
CA ALA A 52 -8.45 -4.64 8.56
C ALA A 52 -7.48 -5.34 7.61
N GLU A 53 -7.89 -6.47 7.03
CA GLU A 53 -7.07 -7.23 6.09
C GLU A 53 -6.79 -6.41 4.80
N SER A 54 -7.80 -5.75 4.24
CA SER A 54 -7.62 -4.88 3.06
C SER A 54 -6.82 -3.63 3.40
N ALA A 55 -7.01 -3.03 4.57
CA ALA A 55 -6.20 -1.91 5.03
C ALA A 55 -4.71 -2.28 5.11
N VAL A 56 -4.37 -3.44 5.67
CA VAL A 56 -2.98 -3.85 5.85
C VAL A 56 -2.33 -4.33 4.55
N LEU A 57 -3.05 -5.08 3.72
CA LEU A 57 -2.47 -5.71 2.53
C LEU A 57 -2.49 -4.81 1.28
N VAL A 58 -3.38 -3.83 1.25
CA VAL A 58 -3.61 -2.95 0.09
C VAL A 58 -3.39 -1.48 0.44
N VAL A 59 -4.09 -0.94 1.44
CA VAL A 59 -4.02 0.50 1.75
C VAL A 59 -2.64 0.90 2.27
N LEU A 60 -2.09 0.13 3.21
CA LEU A 60 -0.79 0.40 3.82
C LEU A 60 0.36 0.45 2.80
N PRO A 61 0.55 -0.55 1.90
CA PRO A 61 1.58 -0.44 0.87
C PRO A 61 1.32 0.68 -0.13
N LEU A 62 0.06 0.98 -0.47
CA LEU A 62 -0.27 2.10 -1.35
C LEU A 62 0.08 3.45 -0.72
N LEU A 63 -0.22 3.63 0.58
CA LEU A 63 0.18 4.82 1.32
C LEU A 63 1.71 4.93 1.43
N ALA A 64 2.39 3.82 1.68
CA ALA A 64 3.85 3.79 1.68
C ALA A 64 4.43 4.24 0.33
N GLN A 65 3.93 3.68 -0.77
CA GLN A 65 4.35 4.02 -2.13
C GLN A 65 4.06 5.48 -2.44
N LEU A 66 2.85 5.98 -2.15
CA LEU A 66 2.47 7.36 -2.37
C LEU A 66 3.39 8.34 -1.63
N LEU A 67 3.67 8.10 -0.35
CA LEU A 67 4.57 8.94 0.43
C LEU A 67 5.99 8.91 -0.12
N LEU A 68 6.50 7.75 -0.50
CA LEU A 68 7.82 7.65 -1.13
C LEU A 68 7.88 8.42 -2.45
N VAL A 69 6.89 8.23 -3.33
CA VAL A 69 6.81 8.93 -4.61
C VAL A 69 6.74 10.44 -4.39
N VAL A 70 5.81 10.91 -3.56
CA VAL A 70 5.65 12.34 -3.28
C VAL A 70 6.90 12.93 -2.64
N GLY A 71 7.47 12.28 -1.63
CA GLY A 71 8.67 12.77 -0.93
C GLY A 71 9.89 12.86 -1.85
N VAL A 72 10.14 11.81 -2.64
CA VAL A 72 11.23 11.81 -3.63
C VAL A 72 10.99 12.88 -4.69
N LEU A 73 9.77 13.01 -5.18
CA LEU A 73 9.40 13.96 -6.22
C LEU A 73 9.56 15.41 -5.78
N VAL A 74 9.10 15.74 -4.56
CA VAL A 74 9.29 17.06 -3.96
C VAL A 74 10.78 17.33 -3.78
N GLY A 75 11.56 16.36 -3.31
CA GLY A 75 13.01 16.49 -3.20
C GLY A 75 13.70 16.78 -4.54
N VAL A 76 13.34 16.03 -5.59
CA VAL A 76 13.94 16.14 -6.93
C VAL A 76 13.53 17.42 -7.65
N THR A 77 12.26 17.82 -7.58
CA THR A 77 11.76 19.06 -8.23
C THR A 77 12.30 20.33 -7.59
N SER A 78 12.76 20.25 -6.35
CA SER A 78 13.31 21.38 -5.60
C SER A 78 14.80 21.62 -5.86
N ILE A 79 15.41 20.81 -6.73
CA ILE A 79 16.78 20.99 -7.23
C ILE A 79 16.72 21.90 -8.45
N ASP A 80 17.38 23.05 -8.37
CA ASP A 80 17.29 24.11 -9.37
C ASP A 80 17.66 23.62 -10.79
N VAL A 81 18.67 22.76 -10.89
CA VAL A 81 19.09 22.12 -12.16
C VAL A 81 17.96 21.30 -12.81
N LEU A 82 17.20 20.54 -12.03
CA LEU A 82 16.08 19.73 -12.54
C LEU A 82 14.84 20.58 -12.82
N ARG A 83 14.68 21.70 -12.11
CA ARG A 83 13.60 22.64 -12.38
C ARG A 83 13.80 23.33 -13.74
N ASP A 84 15.03 23.72 -14.05
CA ASP A 84 15.38 24.41 -15.30
C ASP A 84 15.29 23.49 -16.52
N LEU A 85 15.44 22.17 -16.33
CA LEU A 85 15.27 21.16 -17.37
C LEU A 85 13.79 20.93 -17.79
N GLY A 86 12.83 21.64 -17.19
CA GLY A 86 11.43 21.58 -17.58
C GLY A 86 10.76 20.23 -17.29
N VAL A 87 11.25 19.48 -16.30
CA VAL A 87 10.79 18.11 -15.98
C VAL A 87 9.41 18.10 -15.27
N GLY A 88 8.89 19.27 -14.90
CA GLY A 88 7.62 19.45 -14.20
C GLY A 88 6.41 18.73 -14.81
N PRO A 89 6.18 18.78 -16.15
CA PRO A 89 5.07 18.07 -16.78
C PRO A 89 5.19 16.55 -16.70
N VAL A 90 6.40 16.00 -16.88
CA VAL A 90 6.65 14.55 -16.74
C VAL A 90 6.32 14.09 -15.32
N ILE A 91 6.70 14.92 -14.36
CA ILE A 91 6.46 14.71 -12.93
C ILE A 91 4.96 14.73 -12.61
N ALA A 92 4.21 15.68 -13.15
CA ALA A 92 2.76 15.72 -13.01
C ALA A 92 2.09 14.46 -13.59
N VAL A 93 2.55 13.98 -14.75
CA VAL A 93 2.05 12.73 -15.36
C VAL A 93 2.32 11.53 -14.44
N VAL A 94 3.52 11.41 -13.87
CA VAL A 94 3.87 10.31 -12.95
C VAL A 94 2.94 10.29 -11.73
N VAL A 95 2.68 11.46 -11.13
CA VAL A 95 1.75 11.56 -9.98
C VAL A 95 0.32 11.18 -10.39
N ILE A 96 -0.15 11.65 -11.55
CA ILE A 96 -1.50 11.31 -12.04
C ILE A 96 -1.61 9.81 -12.25
N VAL A 97 -0.62 9.18 -12.90
CA VAL A 97 -0.59 7.73 -13.11
C VAL A 97 -0.60 6.98 -11.78
N GLU A 98 0.21 7.40 -10.81
CA GLU A 98 0.25 6.82 -9.46
C GLU A 98 -1.13 6.88 -8.78
N VAL A 99 -1.78 8.05 -8.80
CA VAL A 99 -3.11 8.25 -8.21
C VAL A 99 -4.17 7.40 -8.91
N VAL A 100 -4.15 7.32 -10.25
CA VAL A 100 -5.06 6.48 -11.02
C VAL A 100 -4.88 5.00 -10.68
N LEU A 101 -3.64 4.52 -10.62
CA LEU A 101 -3.34 3.14 -10.23
C LEU A 101 -3.83 2.85 -8.80
N MET A 102 -3.66 3.80 -7.88
CA MET A 102 -4.16 3.68 -6.50
C MET A 102 -5.69 3.53 -6.48
N VAL A 103 -6.41 4.40 -7.21
CA VAL A 103 -7.88 4.35 -7.28
C VAL A 103 -8.37 3.03 -7.89
N VAL A 104 -7.74 2.56 -8.96
CA VAL A 104 -8.09 1.29 -9.62
C VAL A 104 -7.91 0.11 -8.66
N LEU A 105 -6.78 0.05 -7.93
CA LEU A 105 -6.49 -1.02 -6.98
C LEU A 105 -7.45 -1.00 -5.77
N LEU A 106 -7.77 0.19 -5.24
CA LEU A 106 -8.74 0.33 -4.15
C LEU A 106 -10.15 -0.08 -4.58
N THR A 107 -10.57 0.33 -5.78
CA THR A 107 -11.89 -0.04 -6.31
C THR A 107 -11.98 -1.55 -6.55
N ALA A 108 -10.93 -2.15 -7.11
CA ALA A 108 -10.88 -3.59 -7.37
C ALA A 108 -10.91 -4.45 -6.08
N THR A 109 -10.52 -3.88 -4.94
CA THR A 109 -10.43 -4.59 -3.64
C THR A 109 -11.60 -4.28 -2.71
N SER A 110 -12.20 -3.09 -2.78
CA SER A 110 -13.32 -2.64 -1.93
C SER A 110 -14.59 -3.50 -2.11
N TYR A 111 -14.94 -3.85 -3.34
CA TYR A 111 -16.19 -4.57 -3.64
C TYR A 111 -16.10 -6.09 -3.51
N ARG A 112 -14.94 -6.65 -3.12
CA ARG A 112 -14.73 -8.10 -3.12
C ARG A 112 -14.71 -8.67 -1.70
N THR A 113 -15.59 -9.65 -1.46
CA THR A 113 -15.64 -10.45 -0.23
C THR A 113 -14.32 -11.18 0.04
N VAL A 114 -13.60 -11.58 -1.01
CA VAL A 114 -12.26 -12.17 -0.96
C VAL A 114 -11.39 -11.44 -1.98
N MET A 115 -10.27 -10.88 -1.54
CA MET A 115 -9.34 -10.18 -2.44
C MET A 115 -8.71 -11.13 -3.46
N PRO A 116 -8.18 -10.62 -4.59
CA PRO A 116 -7.46 -11.46 -5.53
C PRO A 116 -6.31 -12.23 -4.86
N LEU A 117 -6.15 -13.53 -5.19
CA LEU A 117 -5.16 -14.39 -4.53
C LEU A 117 -3.70 -13.94 -4.66
N TRP A 118 -3.40 -13.08 -5.64
CA TRP A 118 -2.08 -12.50 -5.85
C TRP A 118 -1.72 -11.42 -4.82
N VAL A 119 -2.72 -10.77 -4.21
CA VAL A 119 -2.53 -9.77 -3.14
C VAL A 119 -2.05 -10.46 -1.86
N TYR A 120 -2.54 -11.67 -1.60
CA TYR A 120 -2.25 -12.40 -0.38
C TYR A 120 -0.80 -12.90 -0.32
N PRO A 121 -0.16 -12.81 0.87
CA PRO A 121 1.14 -13.42 1.09
C PRO A 121 1.04 -14.96 1.02
N SER A 122 2.18 -15.61 0.76
CA SER A 122 2.23 -17.06 0.52
C SER A 122 1.65 -17.90 1.65
N TRP A 123 1.80 -17.46 2.90
CA TRP A 123 1.28 -18.16 4.08
C TRP A 123 -0.25 -18.09 4.22
N LEU A 124 -0.89 -17.05 3.69
CA LEU A 124 -2.35 -16.84 3.79
C LEU A 124 -3.10 -17.33 2.53
N ARG A 125 -2.40 -17.41 1.39
CA ARG A 125 -2.95 -17.79 0.10
C ARG A 125 -3.69 -19.14 0.09
N PRO A 126 -3.19 -20.23 0.70
CA PRO A 126 -3.88 -21.53 0.70
C PRO A 126 -5.24 -21.45 1.42
N ARG A 127 -5.29 -20.74 2.55
CA ARG A 127 -6.50 -20.58 3.36
C ARG A 127 -7.58 -19.77 2.63
N ARG A 128 -7.20 -18.64 2.03
CA ARG A 128 -8.13 -17.81 1.23
C ARG A 128 -8.58 -18.49 -0.06
N LYS A 129 -7.76 -19.37 -0.64
CA LYS A 129 -8.16 -20.22 -1.78
C LYS A 129 -9.29 -21.16 -1.36
N GLN A 130 -9.15 -21.87 -0.23
CA GLN A 130 -10.20 -22.75 0.29
C GLN A 130 -11.51 -22.01 0.55
N GLU A 131 -11.45 -20.81 1.15
CA GLU A 131 -12.64 -19.99 1.39
C GLU A 131 -13.33 -19.54 0.10
N ARG A 132 -12.54 -19.16 -0.92
CA ARG A 132 -13.09 -18.79 -2.22
C ARG A 132 -13.76 -19.98 -2.90
N ASP A 133 -13.17 -21.17 -2.79
CA ASP A 133 -13.72 -22.39 -3.37
C ASP A 133 -15.02 -22.81 -2.65
N GLN A 134 -15.09 -22.64 -1.32
CA GLN A 134 -16.32 -22.82 -0.53
C GLN A 134 -17.44 -21.85 -0.91
N ILE A 135 -17.11 -20.58 -1.19
CA ILE A 135 -18.08 -19.58 -1.65
C ILE A 135 -18.59 -19.94 -3.04
N ARG A 136 -17.74 -20.49 -3.92
CA ARG A 136 -18.11 -20.89 -5.28
C ARG A 136 -18.97 -22.17 -5.31
N SER A 137 -18.79 -23.06 -4.33
CA SER A 137 -19.57 -24.30 -4.21
C SER A 137 -20.94 -24.12 -3.53
N ARG A 138 -21.22 -22.93 -3.01
CA ARG A 138 -22.53 -22.54 -2.47
C ARG A 138 -23.35 -21.83 -3.54
#